data_AF-A0A3E1EYU9-F1
#
_entry.id   AF-A0A3E1EYU9-F1
#
_cell.length_a   1.000
_cell.length_b   1.000
_cell.length_c   1.000
_cell.angle_alpha   90.00
_cell.angle_beta   90.00
_cell.angle_gamma   90.00
#
_symmetry.space_group_name_H-M   'P 1'
#
loop_
_entity.id
_entity.type
_entity.pdbx_description
1 polymer ?
#
loop_
_entity_poly.entity_id
_entity_poly.type
_entity_poly.pdbx_seq_one_letter_code
_entity_poly.pdbx_strand_id
1 'polypeptide(L)'
;MQNSLYSVQYDGKPYDEFKTLFDQWQDIEYLEDFFENNKKDLENGIYKHFSIEEAIERTTLEAAKFEQTIRKSAENSIYNPDEDNTLEHLIFKSLHKDILNNNYIESKAYGVKHKSWLRVYAIRLTENVYFVSGGGIKLTKAMTPDHLKKELKKLRTTTQYLKENFIVDEDDLGYLELGSYGEE
;
A
#
# COMPACT_ATOMS: atom_id res chain seq x y z
N MET A 1 -6.18 21.44 -0.27
CA MET A 1 -4.87 21.05 -0.86
C MET A 1 -5.05 19.69 -1.49
N GLN A 2 -4.72 19.54 -2.78
CA GLN A 2 -4.87 18.28 -3.48
C GLN A 2 -3.75 17.33 -3.06
N ASN A 3 -4.07 16.19 -2.47
CA ASN A 3 -3.10 15.13 -2.18
C ASN A 3 -3.05 14.14 -3.35
N SER A 4 -1.88 13.58 -3.60
CA SER A 4 -1.64 12.49 -4.57
C SER A 4 -1.73 11.10 -3.93
N LEU A 5 -1.60 11.02 -2.60
CA LEU A 5 -1.69 9.78 -1.84
C LEU A 5 -2.72 9.92 -0.72
N TYR A 6 -3.74 9.07 -0.78
CA TYR A 6 -4.75 8.88 0.24
C TYR A 6 -4.58 7.48 0.84
N SER A 7 -5.13 7.27 2.03
CA SER A 7 -5.20 5.95 2.64
C SER A 7 -6.53 5.71 3.31
N VAL A 8 -7.03 4.48 3.18
CA VAL A 8 -8.30 4.07 3.76
C VAL A 8 -8.13 3.88 5.25
N GLN A 9 -9.03 4.46 6.03
CA GLN A 9 -9.26 4.11 7.42
C GLN A 9 -10.53 3.27 7.49
N TYR A 10 -10.39 1.98 7.82
CA TYR A 10 -11.54 1.09 7.97
C TYR A 10 -12.27 1.33 9.30
N ASP A 11 -13.58 1.05 9.32
CA ASP A 11 -14.42 1.19 10.51
C ASP A 11 -13.81 0.52 11.74
N GLY A 12 -13.79 1.27 12.85
CA GLY A 12 -13.24 0.82 14.12
C GLY A 12 -11.71 0.74 14.16
N LYS A 13 -10.99 1.22 13.14
CA LYS A 13 -9.53 1.37 13.18
C LYS A 13 -9.14 2.77 13.64
N PRO A 14 -8.12 2.89 14.50
CA PRO A 14 -7.69 4.19 15.03
C PRO A 14 -6.94 5.05 14.00
N TYR A 15 -6.36 4.41 12.97
CA TYR A 15 -5.54 5.05 11.96
C TYR A 15 -5.86 4.48 10.57
N ASP A 16 -5.50 5.22 9.53
CA ASP A 16 -5.49 4.73 8.16
C ASP A 16 -4.48 3.60 7.95
N GLU A 17 -4.63 2.87 6.85
CA GLU A 17 -3.81 1.72 6.53
C GLU A 17 -2.35 2.08 6.25
N PHE A 18 -2.05 3.23 5.66
CA PHE A 18 -0.67 3.64 5.40
C PHE A 18 0.08 3.82 6.72
N LYS A 19 -0.50 4.58 7.66
CA LYS A 19 0.05 4.73 9.00
C LYS A 19 0.14 3.38 9.72
N THR A 20 -0.94 2.60 9.71
CA THR A 20 -0.99 1.30 10.38
C THR A 20 0.11 0.35 9.89
N LEU A 21 0.34 0.27 8.58
CA LEU A 21 1.36 -0.61 8.00
C LEU A 21 2.77 -0.22 8.41
N PHE A 22 3.11 1.07 8.29
CA PHE A 22 4.46 1.52 8.57
C PHE A 22 4.75 1.54 10.08
N ASP A 23 3.78 1.84 10.94
CA ASP A 23 3.91 1.67 12.39
C ASP A 23 4.19 0.19 12.73
N GLN A 24 3.39 -0.74 12.19
CA GLN A 24 3.58 -2.17 12.40
C GLN A 24 4.94 -2.69 11.90
N TRP A 25 5.43 -2.19 10.77
CA TRP A 25 6.74 -2.58 10.25
C TRP A 25 7.92 -1.91 10.97
N GLN A 26 7.66 -0.99 11.89
CA GLN A 26 8.65 -0.42 12.82
C GLN A 26 8.52 -1.02 14.24
N ASP A 27 7.46 -1.78 14.52
CA ASP A 27 7.20 -2.38 15.82
C ASP A 27 7.86 -3.77 15.92
N ILE A 28 8.82 -3.90 16.82
CA ILE A 28 9.58 -5.14 17.03
C ILE A 28 8.68 -6.26 17.55
N GLU A 29 7.77 -5.96 18.49
CA GLU A 29 6.89 -6.96 19.11
C GLU A 29 5.92 -7.52 18.05
N TYR A 30 5.33 -6.63 17.25
CA TYR A 30 4.49 -7.05 16.12
C TYR A 30 5.25 -7.94 15.12
N LEU A 31 6.49 -7.56 14.77
CA LEU A 31 7.28 -8.30 13.79
C LEU A 31 7.72 -9.66 14.33
N GLU A 32 8.09 -9.75 15.60
CA GLU A 32 8.43 -11.01 16.27
C GLU A 32 7.23 -11.98 16.21
N ASP A 33 6.06 -11.52 16.65
CA ASP A 33 4.82 -12.29 16.56
C ASP A 33 4.50 -12.69 15.12
N PHE A 34 4.65 -11.77 14.16
CA PHE A 34 4.40 -12.06 12.76
C PHE A 34 5.32 -13.16 12.23
N PHE A 35 6.62 -13.06 12.48
CA PHE A 35 7.60 -14.02 11.95
C PHE A 35 7.54 -15.37 12.65
N GLU A 36 7.27 -15.42 13.95
CA GLU A 36 7.03 -16.71 14.65
C GLU A 36 5.79 -17.41 14.10
N ASN A 37 4.68 -16.68 13.95
CA ASN A 37 3.44 -17.25 13.40
C ASN A 37 3.58 -17.69 11.93
N ASN A 38 4.50 -17.09 11.18
CA ASN A 38 4.75 -17.39 9.77
C ASN A 38 6.12 -18.04 9.52
N LYS A 39 6.71 -18.67 10.55
CA LYS A 39 8.08 -19.22 10.49
C LYS A 39 8.30 -20.19 9.35
N LYS A 40 7.32 -21.07 9.09
CA LYS A 40 7.35 -22.01 7.96
C LYS A 40 7.47 -21.30 6.61
N ASP A 41 6.79 -20.17 6.44
CA ASP A 41 6.85 -19.38 5.21
C ASP A 41 8.15 -18.58 5.10
N LEU A 42 8.74 -18.16 6.23
CA LEU A 42 10.05 -17.53 6.28
C LEU A 42 11.16 -18.50 5.86
N GLU A 43 11.14 -19.72 6.41
CA GLU A 43 12.16 -20.76 6.18
C GLU A 43 12.02 -21.40 4.79
N ASN A 44 10.81 -21.78 4.39
CA ASN A 44 10.55 -22.49 3.11
C ASN A 44 10.19 -21.55 1.95
N GLY A 45 10.25 -20.24 2.20
CA GLY A 45 9.82 -19.22 1.26
C GLY A 45 10.70 -19.10 0.01
N ILE A 46 10.40 -18.09 -0.78
CA ILE A 46 11.21 -17.73 -1.97
C ILE A 46 12.46 -16.91 -1.63
N TYR A 47 12.64 -16.60 -0.36
CA TYR A 47 13.76 -15.84 0.16
C TYR A 47 14.82 -16.80 0.71
N LYS A 48 16.06 -16.34 0.88
CA LYS A 48 17.10 -17.13 1.56
C LYS A 48 16.62 -17.48 2.98
N HIS A 49 17.20 -18.49 3.61
CA HIS A 49 17.00 -18.70 5.05
C HIS A 49 17.45 -17.45 5.80
N PHE A 50 16.55 -16.94 6.64
CA PHE A 50 16.76 -15.85 7.59
C PHE A 50 16.38 -16.36 8.98
N SER A 51 17.12 -15.94 10.01
CA SER A 51 16.61 -16.00 11.37
C SER A 51 15.48 -14.99 11.55
N ILE A 52 14.73 -15.11 12.64
CA ILE A 52 13.65 -14.16 12.96
C ILE A 52 14.24 -12.78 13.24
N GLU A 53 15.34 -12.71 13.99
CA GLU A 53 16.04 -11.47 14.29
C GLU A 53 16.53 -10.77 13.01
N GLU A 54 17.13 -11.52 12.09
CA GLU A 54 17.54 -10.98 10.78
C GLU A 54 16.35 -10.48 9.96
N ALA A 55 15.20 -11.18 10.03
CA ALA A 55 13.98 -10.79 9.34
C ALA A 55 13.36 -9.51 9.92
N ILE A 56 13.37 -9.35 11.25
CA ILE A 56 12.94 -8.14 11.96
C ILE A 56 13.84 -6.98 11.54
N GLU A 57 15.15 -7.08 11.75
CA GLU A 57 16.11 -6.01 11.43
C GLU A 57 15.99 -5.59 9.96
N ARG A 58 15.93 -6.57 9.06
CA ARG A 58 15.80 -6.30 7.62
C ARG A 58 14.52 -5.54 7.31
N THR A 59 13.40 -5.93 7.93
CA THR A 59 12.08 -5.35 7.71
C THR A 59 12.02 -3.92 8.22
N THR A 60 12.43 -3.68 9.46
CA THR A 60 12.44 -2.34 10.07
C THR A 60 13.28 -1.35 9.25
N LEU A 61 14.50 -1.74 8.87
CA LEU A 61 15.40 -0.89 8.06
C LEU A 61 14.85 -0.61 6.66
N GLU A 62 14.12 -1.56 6.08
CA GLU A 62 13.53 -1.39 4.75
C GLU A 62 12.26 -0.54 4.80
N ALA A 63 11.40 -0.76 5.80
CA ALA A 63 10.13 -0.06 5.95
C ALA A 63 10.34 1.45 6.14
N ALA A 64 11.29 1.88 6.96
CA ALA A 64 11.58 3.31 7.16
C ALA A 64 11.95 4.02 5.84
N LYS A 65 12.83 3.38 5.04
CA LYS A 65 13.22 3.90 3.72
C LYS A 65 12.07 3.87 2.72
N PHE A 66 11.27 2.80 2.77
CA PHE A 66 10.14 2.65 1.88
C PHE A 66 9.06 3.71 2.14
N GLU A 67 8.74 3.98 3.41
CA GLU A 67 7.80 5.03 3.79
C GLU A 67 8.25 6.40 3.26
N GLN A 68 9.52 6.75 3.52
CA GLN A 68 10.09 8.01 3.06
C GLN A 68 10.04 8.14 1.53
N THR A 69 10.32 7.04 0.82
CA THR A 69 10.30 7.02 -0.64
C THR A 69 8.89 7.27 -1.16
N ILE A 70 7.87 6.60 -0.60
CA ILE A 70 6.47 6.82 -1.00
C ILE A 70 6.04 8.27 -0.72
N ARG A 71 6.34 8.81 0.47
CA ARG A 71 5.97 10.18 0.85
C ARG A 71 6.60 11.22 -0.09
N LYS A 72 7.89 11.08 -0.38
CA LYS A 72 8.57 11.97 -1.33
C LYS A 72 7.99 11.86 -2.74
N SER A 73 7.69 10.64 -3.19
CA SER A 73 7.04 10.45 -4.49
C SER A 73 5.64 11.02 -4.54
N ALA A 74 4.89 11.01 -3.43
CA ALA A 74 3.59 11.66 -3.32
C ALA A 74 3.73 13.20 -3.45
N GLU A 75 4.69 13.81 -2.78
CA GLU A 75 4.96 15.24 -2.93
C GLU A 75 5.34 15.58 -4.38
N ASN A 76 6.23 14.79 -5.00
CA ASN A 76 6.64 15.00 -6.39
C ASN A 76 5.49 14.80 -7.37
N SER A 77 4.56 13.87 -7.13
CA SER A 77 3.35 13.72 -7.94
C SER A 77 2.47 14.98 -7.98
N ILE A 78 2.62 15.91 -7.03
CA ILE A 78 1.90 17.18 -7.00
C ILE A 78 2.75 18.29 -7.63
N TYR A 79 4.02 18.41 -7.21
CA TYR A 79 4.86 19.56 -7.56
C TYR A 79 5.66 19.38 -8.85
N ASN A 80 5.97 18.13 -9.21
CA ASN A 80 6.81 17.75 -10.35
C ASN A 80 6.23 16.51 -11.08
N PRO A 81 4.97 16.55 -11.57
CA PRO A 81 4.24 15.37 -12.05
C PRO A 81 4.88 14.68 -13.27
N ASP A 82 5.71 15.40 -14.04
CA ASP A 82 6.42 14.88 -15.22
C ASP A 82 7.77 14.20 -14.89
N GLU A 83 8.19 14.17 -13.62
CA GLU A 83 9.44 13.50 -13.21
C GLU A 83 9.28 11.99 -13.01
N ASP A 84 10.37 11.24 -13.21
CA ASP A 84 10.40 9.78 -13.02
C ASP A 84 10.28 9.33 -11.56
N ASN A 85 10.27 10.26 -10.60
CA ASN A 85 10.27 9.98 -9.16
C ASN A 85 8.89 10.14 -8.51
N THR A 86 7.83 10.11 -9.31
CA THR A 86 6.41 10.21 -8.88
C THR A 86 5.84 8.87 -8.41
N LEU A 87 4.63 8.89 -7.85
CA LEU A 87 3.91 7.68 -7.45
C LEU A 87 3.70 6.71 -8.63
N GLU A 88 3.37 7.25 -9.79
CA GLU A 88 3.08 6.45 -10.99
C GLU A 88 4.33 5.86 -11.64
N HIS A 89 5.42 6.63 -11.71
CA HIS A 89 6.64 6.19 -12.38
C HIS A 89 7.52 5.30 -11.47
N LEU A 90 7.60 5.62 -10.18
CA LEU A 90 8.54 4.97 -9.26
C LEU A 90 7.89 3.94 -8.33
N ILE A 91 6.71 4.24 -7.78
CA ILE A 91 6.17 3.51 -6.62
C ILE A 91 5.23 2.38 -7.03
N PHE A 92 4.15 2.73 -7.73
CA PHE A 92 3.04 1.83 -7.97
C PHE A 92 3.09 1.21 -9.36
N LYS A 93 2.82 -0.10 -9.40
CA LYS A 93 2.68 -0.86 -10.64
C LYS A 93 1.34 -1.55 -10.66
N SER A 94 0.67 -1.56 -11.81
CA SER A 94 -0.59 -2.29 -12.00
C SER A 94 -0.45 -3.76 -11.60
N LEU A 95 -1.49 -4.31 -10.95
CA LEU A 95 -1.60 -5.75 -10.71
C LEU A 95 -1.92 -6.54 -11.99
N HIS A 96 -2.61 -5.89 -12.93
CA HIS A 96 -3.14 -6.51 -14.14
C HIS A 96 -2.31 -6.09 -15.36
N LYS A 97 -2.06 -7.04 -16.27
CA LYS A 97 -1.28 -6.77 -17.50
C LYS A 97 -2.10 -5.99 -18.53
N ASP A 98 -3.40 -6.29 -18.60
CA ASP A 98 -4.32 -5.68 -19.55
C ASP A 98 -5.17 -4.65 -18.81
N ILE A 99 -4.78 -3.39 -18.97
CA ILE A 99 -5.49 -2.26 -18.38
C ILE A 99 -6.48 -1.78 -19.44
N LEU A 100 -7.76 -2.12 -19.25
CA LEU A 100 -8.83 -1.72 -20.17
C LEU A 100 -9.39 -0.33 -19.86
N ASN A 101 -9.11 0.21 -18.67
CA ASN A 101 -9.61 1.50 -18.19
C ASN A 101 -8.51 2.25 -17.44
N ASN A 102 -8.45 3.57 -17.59
CA ASN A 102 -7.44 4.40 -16.93
C ASN A 102 -7.73 4.65 -15.44
N ASN A 103 -8.95 4.43 -14.96
CA ASN A 103 -9.33 4.72 -13.58
C ASN A 103 -9.60 3.44 -12.77
N TYR A 104 -9.44 3.54 -11.45
CA TYR A 104 -9.59 2.45 -10.46
C TYR A 104 -8.67 1.24 -10.72
N ILE A 105 -7.41 1.50 -11.08
CA ILE A 105 -6.44 0.45 -11.38
C ILE A 105 -5.84 -0.05 -10.06
N GLU A 106 -6.17 -1.29 -9.71
CA GLU A 106 -5.53 -2.01 -8.61
C GLU A 106 -4.02 -2.07 -8.86
N SER A 107 -3.26 -1.53 -7.92
CA SER A 107 -1.81 -1.31 -8.02
C SER A 107 -1.09 -1.79 -6.75
N LYS A 108 0.21 -2.05 -6.90
CA LYS A 108 1.09 -2.49 -5.81
C LYS A 108 2.43 -1.79 -5.87
N ALA A 109 2.99 -1.53 -4.69
CA ALA A 109 4.35 -1.08 -4.52
C ALA A 109 5.20 -2.17 -3.87
N TYR A 110 6.48 -2.16 -4.20
CA TYR A 110 7.49 -3.07 -3.67
C TYR A 110 8.40 -2.28 -2.75
N GLY A 111 8.76 -2.84 -1.59
CA GLY A 111 9.80 -2.23 -0.76
C GLY A 111 11.12 -2.04 -1.51
N VAL A 112 11.93 -1.10 -1.02
CA VAL A 112 13.08 -0.54 -1.75
C VAL A 112 14.25 -1.51 -1.92
N LYS A 113 14.29 -2.63 -1.19
CA LYS A 113 15.39 -3.60 -1.32
C LYS A 113 15.13 -4.58 -2.46
N HIS A 114 16.21 -5.01 -3.11
CA HIS A 114 16.14 -6.12 -4.06
C HIS A 114 15.54 -7.37 -3.38
N LYS A 115 14.58 -8.02 -4.05
CA LYS A 115 13.78 -9.11 -3.47
C LYS A 115 13.13 -8.70 -2.14
N SER A 116 12.54 -7.52 -2.08
CA SER A 116 11.69 -7.09 -0.97
C SER A 116 10.51 -8.04 -0.76
N TRP A 117 10.15 -8.31 0.51
CA TRP A 117 8.88 -8.94 0.90
C TRP A 117 7.78 -7.93 1.26
N LEU A 118 8.10 -6.65 1.38
CA LEU A 118 7.12 -5.62 1.74
C LEU A 118 6.27 -5.25 0.53
N ARG A 119 4.95 -5.21 0.73
CA ARG A 119 3.97 -4.79 -0.27
C ARG A 119 3.02 -3.78 0.30
N VAL A 120 2.80 -2.70 -0.43
CA VAL A 120 1.68 -1.78 -0.24
C VAL A 120 0.75 -1.96 -1.43
N TYR A 121 -0.54 -2.08 -1.17
CA TYR A 121 -1.59 -2.20 -2.17
C TYR A 121 -2.40 -0.90 -2.22
N ALA A 122 -2.73 -0.45 -3.42
CA ALA A 122 -3.46 0.77 -3.64
C ALA A 122 -4.34 0.70 -4.89
N ILE A 123 -5.23 1.68 -5.04
CA ILE A 123 -6.05 1.88 -6.23
C ILE A 123 -5.63 3.20 -6.85
N ARG A 124 -5.17 3.18 -8.11
CA ARG A 124 -4.97 4.40 -8.90
C ARG A 124 -6.34 4.93 -9.30
N LEU A 125 -6.69 6.13 -8.85
CA LEU A 125 -7.93 6.78 -9.24
C LEU A 125 -7.77 7.48 -10.59
N THR A 126 -6.77 8.34 -10.69
CA THR A 126 -6.31 9.04 -11.91
C THR A 126 -4.79 9.05 -11.95
N GLU A 127 -4.20 9.68 -12.96
CA GLU A 127 -2.75 9.89 -13.01
C GLU A 127 -2.24 10.48 -11.70
N ASN A 128 -1.20 9.87 -11.15
CA ASN A 128 -0.56 10.29 -9.90
C ASN A 128 -1.46 10.36 -8.63
N VAL A 129 -2.71 9.87 -8.66
CA VAL A 129 -3.61 9.86 -7.50
C VAL A 129 -3.92 8.43 -7.06
N TYR A 130 -3.52 8.07 -5.84
CA TYR A 130 -3.61 6.71 -5.31
C TYR A 130 -4.29 6.63 -3.94
N PHE A 131 -5.09 5.58 -3.74
CA PHE A 131 -5.71 5.23 -2.46
C PHE A 131 -5.11 3.94 -1.92
N VAL A 132 -4.32 4.03 -0.85
CA VAL A 132 -3.73 2.87 -0.17
C VAL A 132 -4.82 2.13 0.60
N SER A 133 -5.04 0.87 0.23
CA SER A 133 -6.07 0.01 0.81
C SER A 133 -5.54 -0.92 1.91
N GLY A 134 -4.22 -1.12 1.96
CA GLY A 134 -3.58 -2.11 2.82
C GLY A 134 -2.21 -2.56 2.31
N GLY A 135 -1.65 -3.61 2.91
CA GLY A 135 -0.28 -4.05 2.68
C GLY A 135 0.12 -5.23 3.56
N GLY A 136 1.29 -5.80 3.29
CA GLY A 136 1.79 -6.88 4.14
C GLY A 136 3.20 -7.36 3.81
N ILE A 137 3.69 -8.23 4.69
CA ILE A 137 4.95 -8.96 4.52
C ILE A 137 4.64 -10.26 3.76
N LYS A 138 5.03 -10.30 2.49
CA LYS A 138 4.72 -11.38 1.56
C LYS A 138 5.90 -12.33 1.43
N LEU A 139 5.89 -13.41 2.21
CA LEU A 139 6.94 -14.43 2.26
C LEU A 139 6.80 -15.53 1.17
N THR A 140 5.61 -15.67 0.59
CA THR A 140 5.27 -16.73 -0.38
C THR A 140 5.02 -16.19 -1.78
N LYS A 141 5.01 -17.06 -2.81
CA LYS A 141 4.68 -16.64 -4.20
C LYS A 141 3.19 -16.33 -4.36
N ALA A 142 2.32 -17.21 -3.86
CA ALA A 142 0.88 -17.07 -3.95
C ALA A 142 0.31 -16.21 -2.81
N MET A 143 -0.87 -15.63 -3.00
CA MET A 143 -1.61 -14.89 -1.95
C MET A 143 -2.51 -15.84 -1.14
N THR A 144 -2.01 -17.02 -0.80
CA THR A 144 -2.76 -18.07 -0.09
C THR A 144 -2.71 -17.99 1.44
N PRO A 145 -1.67 -17.42 2.09
CA PRO A 145 -1.70 -17.15 3.53
C PRO A 145 -2.86 -16.23 3.92
N ASP A 146 -3.39 -16.41 5.12
CA ASP A 146 -4.60 -15.72 5.55
C ASP A 146 -4.41 -14.20 5.72
N HIS A 147 -3.23 -13.74 6.14
CA HIS A 147 -2.93 -12.31 6.17
C HIS A 147 -2.98 -11.70 4.76
N LEU A 148 -2.46 -12.40 3.75
CA LEU A 148 -2.52 -11.93 2.35
C LEU A 148 -3.94 -11.97 1.77
N LYS A 149 -4.76 -12.97 2.13
CA LYS A 149 -6.17 -12.99 1.73
C LYS A 149 -6.95 -11.80 2.30
N LYS A 150 -6.66 -11.39 3.55
CA LYS A 150 -7.26 -10.20 4.16
C LYS A 150 -6.94 -8.94 3.35
N GLU A 151 -5.69 -8.78 2.93
CA GLU A 151 -5.28 -7.64 2.08
C GLU A 151 -5.93 -7.65 0.69
N LEU A 152 -6.15 -8.82 0.09
CA LEU A 152 -6.95 -8.92 -1.14
C LEU A 152 -8.41 -8.51 -0.93
N LYS A 153 -9.00 -8.86 0.21
CA LYS A 153 -10.37 -8.46 0.55
C LYS A 153 -10.45 -6.94 0.69
N LYS A 154 -9.52 -6.34 1.46
CA LYS A 154 -9.38 -4.89 1.61
C LYS A 154 -9.29 -4.18 0.27
N LEU A 155 -8.36 -4.60 -0.59
CA LEU A 155 -8.18 -4.05 -1.94
C LEU A 155 -9.48 -4.07 -2.74
N ARG A 156 -10.19 -5.21 -2.78
CA ARG A 156 -11.46 -5.34 -3.49
C ARG A 156 -12.56 -4.45 -2.91
N THR A 157 -12.69 -4.42 -1.59
CA THR A 157 -13.67 -3.56 -0.90
C THR A 157 -13.41 -2.09 -1.21
N THR A 158 -12.16 -1.63 -1.14
CA THR A 158 -11.80 -0.26 -1.48
C THR A 158 -12.09 0.05 -2.94
N THR A 159 -11.71 -0.85 -3.88
CA THR A 159 -12.00 -0.66 -5.31
C THR A 159 -13.50 -0.52 -5.55
N GLN A 160 -14.33 -1.36 -4.90
CA GLN A 160 -15.79 -1.28 -5.03
C GLN A 160 -16.32 0.03 -4.47
N TYR A 161 -15.93 0.39 -3.25
CA TYR A 161 -16.34 1.64 -2.61
C TYR A 161 -15.99 2.86 -3.48
N LEU A 162 -14.78 2.88 -4.05
CA LEU A 162 -14.34 3.99 -4.90
C LEU A 162 -15.19 4.11 -6.17
N LYS A 163 -15.53 2.99 -6.81
CA LYS A 163 -16.39 2.97 -8.01
C LYS A 163 -17.83 3.40 -7.72
N GLU A 164 -18.33 3.15 -6.52
CA GLU A 164 -19.69 3.49 -6.12
C GLU A 164 -19.83 4.96 -5.69
N ASN A 165 -18.77 5.56 -5.14
CA ASN A 165 -18.84 6.88 -4.48
C ASN A 165 -18.06 8.00 -5.19
N PHE A 166 -17.08 7.65 -6.03
CA PHE A 166 -16.36 8.63 -6.83
C PHE A 166 -16.63 8.29 -8.28
N ILE A 167 -17.32 9.16 -9.00
CA ILE A 167 -17.41 9.08 -10.45
C ILE A 167 -16.28 9.96 -10.96
N VAL A 168 -15.31 9.37 -11.64
CA VAL A 168 -14.28 10.16 -12.34
C VAL A 168 -14.86 10.50 -13.72
N ASP A 169 -15.63 11.58 -13.80
CA ASP A 169 -15.82 12.30 -15.06
C ASP A 169 -14.63 13.24 -15.27
N GLU A 170 -14.26 13.53 -16.53
CA GLU A 170 -13.09 14.34 -16.89
C GLU A 170 -13.06 15.74 -16.22
N ASP A 171 -14.20 16.22 -15.70
CA ASP A 171 -14.38 17.54 -15.08
C ASP A 171 -14.42 17.54 -13.52
N ASP A 172 -14.43 16.40 -12.84
CA ASP A 172 -14.81 16.30 -11.41
C ASP A 172 -13.68 16.43 -10.37
N LEU A 173 -12.45 16.74 -10.78
CA LEU A 173 -11.29 16.84 -9.87
C LEU A 173 -11.35 18.04 -8.88
N GLY A 174 -12.37 18.89 -8.96
CA GLY A 174 -12.54 20.07 -8.10
C GLY A 174 -13.24 19.83 -6.76
N TYR A 175 -13.86 18.67 -6.52
CA TYR A 175 -14.79 18.46 -5.38
C TYR A 175 -14.41 17.35 -4.40
N LEU A 176 -13.13 16.98 -4.31
CA LEU A 176 -12.62 16.20 -3.19
C LEU A 176 -12.27 17.11 -1.99
N GLU A 177 -13.19 17.99 -1.58
CA GLU A 177 -13.18 18.54 -0.23
C GLU A 177 -13.99 17.61 0.68
N LEU A 178 -13.30 17.16 1.73
CA LEU A 178 -13.76 16.23 2.75
C LEU A 178 -15.14 16.63 3.28
N GLY A 179 -16.15 15.81 2.99
CA GLY A 179 -17.38 15.80 3.77
C GLY A 179 -17.04 15.40 5.20
N SER A 180 -16.84 16.40 6.07
CA SER A 180 -16.91 16.24 7.51
C SER A 180 -18.31 15.74 7.85
N TYR A 181 -18.46 14.44 8.03
CA TYR A 181 -19.55 13.89 8.81
C TYR A 181 -19.28 14.18 10.28
N GLY A 182 -20.09 15.09 10.81
CA GLY A 182 -20.33 15.33 12.23
C GLY A 182 -20.87 16.74 12.41
N GLU A 183 -21.98 17.02 13.10
CA GLU A 183 -22.97 16.25 13.85
C GLU A 183 -24.22 17.16 13.92
N GLU A 184 -25.38 16.63 14.32
CA GLU A 184 -26.54 17.43 14.77
C GLU A 184 -26.18 18.38 15.93
#